data_AF-A0A0R3SAX2-F1
#
_entry.id   AF-A0A0R3SAX2-F1
#
_cell.length_a   1.000
_cell.length_b   1.000
_cell.length_c   1.000
_cell.angle_alpha   90.00
_cell.angle_beta   90.00
_cell.angle_gamma   90.00
#
_symmetry.space_group_name_H-M   'P 1'
#
loop_
_entity.id
_entity.type
_entity.pdbx_description
1 polymer ?
#
loop_
_entity_poly.entity_id
_entity_poly.type
_entity_poly.pdbx_seq_one_letter_code
_entity_poly.pdbx_strand_id
1 'polypeptide(L)'
;MSYVGSQKQTKLLSEEDQIKISQLIKLISSCKRCRDSSKQEEFIYDTLSLFNEVFHSSSFQIIFDYFPDVHIFCALVSSLFVKEIRVRAIDQTSVDGSKLIATFIEDSLSDSLESIEKSQHPQFYQMPKGNLLLLTLGKLSCCSSLLECMSAAGVPSTLVKCLYIFLDLPVVLTPEAVNNRTQLQRKFAQLLQHVCLSSVAVEEMVNADALRHLFSAAVDPCQLANAFWRKSSCMILTTLAQNCLTAHSVQYIHDTGCISDYVERLQQMQLPKADSLEAFISLFQILSESCSISSQLLDDFHAADGYSTITDYLLK
;
A
#
# COMPACT_ATOMS: atom_id res chain seq x y z
N MET A 1 15.44 -3.60 40.34
CA MET A 1 14.23 -2.77 40.16
C MET A 1 14.68 -1.34 39.90
N SER A 2 14.67 -0.92 38.64
CA SER A 2 14.70 0.50 38.28
C SER A 2 14.13 0.63 36.87
N TYR A 3 12.83 0.91 36.82
CA TYR A 3 12.12 1.33 35.62
C TYR A 3 12.74 2.65 35.13
N VAL A 4 13.42 2.62 33.98
CA VAL A 4 13.71 3.84 33.23
C VAL A 4 12.49 4.08 32.33
N GLY A 5 11.60 4.95 32.79
CA GLY A 5 10.47 5.41 31.99
C GLY A 5 10.99 6.23 30.81
N SER A 6 10.85 5.70 29.60
CA SER A 6 10.93 6.50 28.38
C SER A 6 9.73 7.45 28.35
N GLN A 7 9.93 8.69 28.80
CA GLN A 7 9.01 9.78 28.52
C GLN A 7 8.99 10.00 27.00
N LYS A 8 7.94 9.51 26.33
CA LYS A 8 7.55 10.01 25.00
C LYS A 8 7.23 11.49 25.16
N GLN A 9 8.13 12.34 24.70
CA GLN A 9 7.92 13.77 24.70
C GLN A 9 6.83 14.10 23.67
N THR A 10 5.60 14.32 24.14
CA THR A 10 4.51 14.84 23.33
C THR A 10 4.91 16.24 22.88
N LYS A 11 5.31 16.41 21.62
CA LYS A 11 5.65 17.72 21.06
C LYS A 11 4.40 18.60 21.14
N LEU A 12 4.42 19.64 21.97
CA LEU A 12 3.38 20.66 22.00
C LEU A 12 3.46 21.42 20.67
N LEU A 13 2.34 21.56 19.96
CA LEU A 13 2.29 22.30 18.69
C LEU A 13 2.56 23.79 18.92
N SER A 14 3.34 24.41 18.03
CA SER A 14 3.69 25.82 18.11
C SER A 14 2.48 26.74 17.83
N GLU A 15 2.58 28.03 18.16
CA GLU A 15 1.54 29.01 17.78
C GLU A 15 1.35 29.09 16.26
N GLU A 16 2.44 28.93 15.49
CA GLU A 16 2.39 28.87 14.04
C GLU A 16 1.60 27.64 13.55
N ASP A 17 1.80 26.48 14.18
CA ASP A 17 1.04 25.27 13.87
C ASP A 17 -0.46 25.44 14.15
N GLN A 18 -0.83 26.17 15.21
CA GLN A 18 -2.24 26.44 15.53
C GLN A 18 -2.92 27.32 14.47
N ILE A 19 -2.19 28.29 13.91
CA ILE A 19 -2.66 29.11 12.79
C ILE A 19 -2.86 28.23 11.54
N LYS A 20 -1.88 27.38 11.23
CA LYS A 20 -1.95 26.44 10.10
C LYS A 20 -3.08 25.43 10.26
N ILE A 21 -3.34 24.93 11.46
CA ILE A 21 -4.50 24.07 11.75
C ILE A 21 -5.82 24.81 11.49
N SER A 22 -5.91 26.07 11.91
CA SER A 22 -7.10 26.89 11.64
C SER A 22 -7.33 27.10 10.14
N GLN A 23 -6.25 27.22 9.35
CA GLN A 23 -6.31 27.26 7.89
C GLN A 23 -6.71 25.91 7.30
N LEU A 24 -6.17 24.81 7.81
CA LEU A 24 -6.49 23.43 7.40
C LEU A 24 -7.99 23.13 7.55
N ILE A 25 -8.58 23.49 8.70
CA ILE A 25 -10.02 23.31 8.96
C ILE A 25 -10.87 24.15 7.98
N LYS A 26 -10.43 25.37 7.65
CA LYS A 26 -11.10 26.21 6.65
C LYS A 26 -11.04 25.60 5.25
N LEU A 27 -9.88 25.05 4.85
CA LEU A 27 -9.72 24.38 3.55
C LEU A 27 -10.63 23.16 3.44
N ILE A 28 -10.68 22.29 4.45
CA ILE A 28 -11.61 21.16 4.50
C ILE A 28 -13.07 21.63 4.37
N SER A 29 -13.43 22.69 5.09
CA SER A 29 -14.77 23.28 4.99
C SER A 29 -15.08 23.81 3.59
N SER A 30 -14.07 24.27 2.85
CA SER A 30 -14.20 24.64 1.44
C SER A 30 -14.33 23.41 0.54
N CYS A 31 -13.56 22.34 0.78
CA CYS A 31 -13.70 21.06 0.07
C CYS A 31 -15.13 20.52 0.18
N LYS A 32 -15.71 20.53 1.39
CA LYS A 32 -17.09 20.05 1.67
C LYS A 32 -18.16 20.85 0.92
N ARG A 33 -17.94 22.15 0.71
CA ARG A 33 -18.92 23.05 0.08
C ARG A 33 -18.75 23.18 -1.42
N CYS A 34 -17.56 22.88 -1.95
CA CYS A 34 -17.26 22.98 -3.37
C CYS A 34 -18.04 21.91 -4.15
N ARG A 35 -18.80 22.35 -5.15
CA ARG A 35 -19.55 21.46 -6.07
C ARG A 35 -18.81 21.21 -7.39
N ASP A 36 -17.79 22.01 -7.68
CA ASP A 36 -16.97 21.88 -8.88
C ASP A 36 -15.84 20.88 -8.59
N SER A 37 -15.79 19.79 -9.36
CA SER A 37 -14.83 18.70 -9.09
C SER A 37 -13.39 19.15 -9.23
N SER A 38 -13.05 19.98 -10.21
CA SER A 38 -11.67 20.40 -10.44
C SER A 38 -11.20 21.35 -9.34
N LYS A 39 -12.03 22.31 -8.93
CA LYS A 39 -11.72 23.20 -7.81
C LYS A 39 -11.66 22.46 -6.47
N GLN A 40 -12.51 21.45 -6.29
CA GLN A 40 -12.45 20.63 -5.08
C GLN A 40 -11.12 19.88 -5.00
N GLU A 41 -10.59 19.37 -6.10
CA GLU A 41 -9.27 18.73 -6.15
C GLU A 41 -8.14 19.70 -5.81
N GLU A 42 -8.17 20.92 -6.34
CA GLU A 42 -7.20 21.97 -5.98
C GLU A 42 -7.20 22.20 -4.47
N PHE A 43 -8.37 22.35 -3.85
CA PHE A 43 -8.45 22.49 -2.39
C PHE A 43 -7.94 21.26 -1.64
N ILE A 44 -8.17 20.05 -2.14
CA ILE A 44 -7.63 18.84 -1.52
C ILE A 44 -6.09 18.86 -1.60
N TYR A 45 -5.51 19.25 -2.72
CA TYR A 45 -4.05 19.38 -2.87
C TYR A 45 -3.45 20.43 -1.94
N ASP A 46 -4.07 21.60 -1.80
CA ASP A 46 -3.64 22.61 -0.84
C ASP A 46 -3.73 22.09 0.61
N THR A 47 -4.79 21.34 0.91
CA THR A 47 -4.99 20.68 2.21
C THR A 47 -3.91 19.63 2.48
N LEU A 48 -3.52 18.84 1.47
CA LEU A 48 -2.45 17.83 1.57
C LEU A 48 -1.12 18.46 1.97
N SER A 49 -0.71 19.53 1.30
CA SER A 49 0.54 20.22 1.60
C SER A 49 0.54 20.77 3.02
N LEU A 50 -0.53 21.47 3.41
CA LEU A 50 -0.64 22.07 4.74
C LEU A 50 -0.72 21.01 5.86
N PHE A 51 -1.42 19.90 5.62
CA PHE A 51 -1.50 18.79 6.56
C PHE A 51 -0.10 18.21 6.83
N ASN A 52 0.69 17.95 5.78
CA ASN A 52 2.02 17.39 5.97
C ASN A 52 2.97 18.41 6.62
N GLU A 53 2.84 19.69 6.31
CA GLU A 53 3.63 20.73 6.97
C GLU A 53 3.45 20.70 8.50
N VAL A 54 2.21 20.61 8.97
CA VAL A 54 1.88 20.55 10.41
C VAL A 54 2.19 19.19 11.04
N PHE A 55 1.86 18.09 10.35
CA PHE A 55 1.78 16.76 10.98
C PHE A 55 2.82 15.74 10.51
N HIS A 56 3.74 16.05 9.59
CA HIS A 56 4.71 15.06 9.08
C HIS A 56 5.49 14.36 10.21
N SER A 57 5.94 15.11 11.23
CA SER A 57 6.69 14.61 12.39
C SER A 57 5.81 14.29 13.62
N SER A 58 4.51 14.52 13.55
CA SER A 58 3.58 14.36 14.68
C SER A 58 3.16 12.89 14.89
N SER A 59 2.83 12.49 16.11
CA SER A 59 2.21 11.18 16.33
C SER A 59 0.74 11.20 15.89
N PHE A 60 0.12 10.02 15.74
CA PHE A 60 -1.30 9.97 15.39
C PHE A 60 -2.18 10.58 16.47
N GLN A 61 -1.85 10.45 17.76
CA GLN A 61 -2.62 11.10 18.84
C GLN A 61 -2.72 12.61 18.63
N ILE A 62 -1.61 13.26 18.28
CA ILE A 62 -1.60 14.71 18.01
C ILE A 62 -2.50 15.05 16.81
N ILE A 63 -2.55 14.21 15.78
CA ILE A 63 -3.45 14.44 14.65
C ILE A 63 -4.90 14.41 15.12
N PHE A 64 -5.29 13.40 15.90
CA PHE A 64 -6.67 13.28 16.40
C PHE A 64 -7.06 14.38 17.38
N ASP A 65 -6.15 14.83 18.23
CA ASP A 65 -6.41 15.88 19.22
C ASP A 65 -6.61 17.25 18.58
N TYR A 66 -5.89 17.56 17.49
CA TYR A 66 -5.84 18.89 16.89
C TYR A 66 -6.55 19.01 15.53
N PHE A 67 -6.85 17.89 14.87
CA PHE A 67 -7.52 17.90 13.57
C PHE A 67 -8.82 17.08 13.59
N PRO A 68 -9.95 17.69 14.01
CA PRO A 68 -11.21 16.97 14.20
C PRO A 68 -11.82 16.41 12.91
N ASP A 69 -11.43 16.95 11.75
CA ASP A 69 -11.92 16.53 10.43
C ASP A 69 -11.07 15.39 9.80
N VAL A 70 -10.22 14.71 10.58
CA VAL A 70 -9.27 13.71 10.05
C VAL A 70 -9.93 12.58 9.24
N HIS A 71 -11.09 12.07 9.65
CA HIS A 71 -11.80 11.02 8.88
C HIS A 71 -12.31 11.53 7.54
N ILE A 72 -12.87 12.74 7.52
CA ILE A 72 -13.38 13.35 6.28
C ILE A 72 -12.21 13.64 5.34
N PHE A 73 -11.11 14.16 5.88
CA PHE A 73 -9.88 14.33 5.12
C PHE A 73 -9.38 13.00 4.56
N CYS A 74 -9.33 11.94 5.37
CA CYS A 74 -8.91 10.62 4.93
C CYS A 74 -9.77 10.08 3.79
N ALA A 75 -11.10 10.22 3.87
CA ALA A 75 -12.01 9.82 2.80
C ALA A 75 -11.77 10.61 1.50
N LEU A 76 -11.57 11.94 1.58
CA LEU A 76 -11.27 12.78 0.42
C LEU A 76 -9.93 12.41 -0.23
N VAL A 77 -8.87 12.27 0.56
CA VAL A 77 -7.53 11.92 0.06
C VAL A 77 -7.51 10.53 -0.55
N SER A 78 -8.21 9.58 0.07
CA SER A 78 -8.31 8.21 -0.42
C SER A 78 -9.07 8.15 -1.75
N SER A 79 -10.18 8.87 -1.86
CA SER A 79 -10.95 8.98 -3.11
C SER A 79 -10.14 9.64 -4.22
N LEU A 80 -9.39 10.70 -3.89
CA LEU A 80 -8.51 11.38 -4.83
C LEU A 80 -7.38 10.46 -5.32
N PHE A 81 -6.71 9.74 -4.42
CA PHE A 81 -5.68 8.78 -4.79
C PHE A 81 -6.22 7.74 -5.76
N VAL A 82 -7.34 7.10 -5.43
CA VAL A 82 -7.96 6.09 -6.31
C VAL A 82 -8.34 6.68 -7.66
N LYS A 83 -8.89 7.91 -7.69
CA LYS A 83 -9.20 8.63 -8.93
C LYS A 83 -7.95 8.87 -9.79
N GLU A 84 -6.88 9.40 -9.21
CA GLU A 84 -5.63 9.70 -9.92
C GLU A 84 -5.00 8.43 -10.53
N ILE A 85 -4.99 7.31 -9.78
CA ILE A 85 -4.51 6.03 -10.30
C ILE A 85 -5.38 5.54 -11.46
N ARG A 86 -6.71 5.55 -11.29
CA ARG A 86 -7.65 5.07 -12.32
C ARG A 86 -7.57 5.87 -13.62
N VAL A 87 -7.48 7.19 -13.53
CA VAL A 87 -7.35 8.07 -14.71
C VAL A 87 -6.06 7.80 -15.49
N ARG A 88 -4.99 7.33 -14.83
CA ARG A 88 -3.74 6.95 -15.50
C ARG A 88 -3.76 5.54 -16.08
N ALA A 89 -4.59 4.66 -15.55
CA ALA A 89 -4.75 3.30 -16.06
C ALA A 89 -5.79 3.20 -17.18
N ILE A 90 -6.73 4.15 -17.28
CA ILE A 90 -7.84 4.07 -18.23
C ILE A 90 -7.34 4.08 -19.68
N ASP A 91 -7.89 3.16 -20.47
CA ASP A 91 -7.54 2.98 -21.89
C ASP A 91 -6.04 2.72 -22.14
N GLN A 92 -5.32 2.18 -21.15
CA GLN A 92 -3.91 1.81 -21.26
C GLN A 92 -3.70 0.29 -21.26
N THR A 93 -2.56 -0.14 -21.80
CA THR A 93 -2.01 -1.47 -21.53
C THR A 93 -1.51 -1.55 -20.08
N SER A 94 -1.32 -2.77 -19.54
CA SER A 94 -0.68 -2.97 -18.21
C SER A 94 0.64 -2.20 -18.10
N VAL A 95 1.48 -2.29 -19.14
CA VAL A 95 2.80 -1.69 -19.21
C VAL A 95 2.75 -0.15 -19.24
N ASP A 96 1.85 0.45 -20.02
CA ASP A 96 1.79 1.90 -20.15
C ASP A 96 1.06 2.55 -18.98
N GLY A 97 0.00 1.90 -18.49
CA GLY A 97 -0.68 2.31 -17.27
C GLY A 97 0.26 2.27 -16.05
N SER A 98 1.06 1.20 -15.91
CA SER A 98 2.03 1.08 -14.82
C SER A 98 3.08 2.19 -14.86
N LYS A 99 3.60 2.54 -16.04
CA LYS A 99 4.53 3.67 -16.21
C LYS A 99 3.90 5.00 -15.78
N LEU A 100 2.70 5.32 -16.28
CA LEU A 100 2.03 6.59 -15.95
C LEU A 100 1.76 6.71 -14.46
N ILE A 101 1.33 5.61 -13.83
CA ILE A 101 1.12 5.55 -12.38
C ILE A 101 2.45 5.70 -11.64
N ALA A 102 3.47 4.92 -11.98
CA ALA A 102 4.76 4.98 -11.30
C ALA A 102 5.38 6.38 -11.40
N THR A 103 5.43 6.96 -12.61
CA THR A 103 5.95 8.32 -12.83
C THR A 103 5.20 9.34 -11.99
N PHE A 104 3.88 9.24 -11.86
CA PHE A 104 3.12 10.18 -11.03
C PHE A 104 3.51 10.12 -9.54
N ILE A 105 3.83 8.94 -9.01
CA ILE A 105 4.10 8.73 -7.58
C ILE A 105 5.59 8.83 -7.24
N GLU A 106 6.49 8.53 -8.19
CA GLU A 106 7.94 8.50 -7.94
C GLU A 106 8.70 9.74 -8.40
N ASP A 107 8.03 10.67 -9.09
CA ASP A 107 8.63 11.91 -9.57
C ASP A 107 9.35 12.68 -8.45
N SER A 108 10.65 12.87 -8.59
CA SER A 108 11.54 13.47 -7.59
C SER A 108 11.31 12.97 -6.15
N LEU A 109 10.88 11.71 -5.96
CA LEU A 109 10.48 11.20 -4.65
C LEU A 109 11.65 11.09 -3.68
N SER A 110 12.84 10.74 -4.16
CA SER A 110 14.02 10.67 -3.31
C SER A 110 14.43 12.06 -2.81
N ASP A 111 14.51 13.05 -3.71
CA ASP A 111 14.84 14.42 -3.35
C ASP A 111 13.80 15.02 -2.40
N SER A 112 12.53 14.74 -2.67
CA SER A 112 11.40 15.05 -1.80
C SER A 112 11.61 14.53 -0.37
N LEU A 113 11.96 13.25 -0.21
CA LEU A 113 12.20 12.64 1.10
C LEU A 113 13.46 13.19 1.77
N GLU A 114 14.55 13.37 1.02
CA GLU A 114 15.78 13.96 1.54
C GLU A 114 15.56 15.41 2.03
N SER A 115 14.73 16.18 1.32
CA SER A 115 14.38 17.55 1.72
C SER A 115 13.61 17.58 3.05
N ILE A 116 12.74 16.59 3.29
CA ILE A 116 11.99 16.44 4.54
C ILE A 116 12.93 16.06 5.68
N GLU A 117 13.91 15.20 5.44
CA GLU A 117 14.85 14.74 6.47
C GLU A 117 15.88 15.82 6.85
N LYS A 118 16.33 16.63 5.87
CA LYS A 118 17.38 17.66 6.08
C LYS A 118 16.83 19.01 6.56
N SER A 119 15.57 19.33 6.28
CA SER A 119 14.97 20.62 6.62
C SER A 119 14.22 20.57 7.96
N GLN A 120 14.40 21.60 8.79
CA GLN A 120 13.54 21.82 9.96
C GLN A 120 12.10 22.23 9.56
N HIS A 121 11.96 22.84 8.37
CA HIS A 121 10.68 23.29 7.81
C HIS A 121 10.59 22.84 6.34
N PRO A 122 10.15 21.60 6.08
CA PRO A 122 10.04 21.08 4.71
C PRO A 122 8.93 21.79 3.92
N GLN A 123 9.20 22.08 2.65
CA GLN A 123 8.28 22.84 1.79
C GLN A 123 7.35 21.91 1.00
N PHE A 124 6.31 21.38 1.68
CA PHE A 124 5.36 20.42 1.10
C PHE A 124 4.54 20.96 -0.08
N TYR A 125 4.42 22.29 -0.24
CA TYR A 125 3.68 22.90 -1.36
C TYR A 125 4.40 22.78 -2.71
N GLN A 126 5.70 22.50 -2.71
CA GLN A 126 6.50 22.30 -3.93
C GLN A 126 6.62 20.83 -4.34
N MET A 127 6.13 19.92 -3.49
CA MET A 127 6.27 18.49 -3.74
C MET A 127 5.30 18.03 -4.84
N PRO A 128 5.73 17.07 -5.68
CA PRO A 128 4.85 16.42 -6.63
C PRO A 128 3.60 15.83 -5.96
N LYS A 129 2.47 15.97 -6.64
CA LYS A 129 1.14 15.58 -6.13
C LYS A 129 1.05 14.11 -5.73
N GLY A 130 1.66 13.20 -6.50
CA GLY A 130 1.68 11.78 -6.18
C GLY A 130 2.51 11.47 -4.92
N ASN A 131 3.63 12.16 -4.71
CA ASN A 131 4.43 12.04 -3.49
C ASN A 131 3.59 12.43 -2.27
N LEU A 132 2.91 13.58 -2.34
CA LEU A 132 2.04 14.06 -1.26
C LEU A 132 0.92 13.08 -0.92
N LEU A 133 0.26 12.51 -1.95
CA LEU A 133 -0.79 11.51 -1.74
C LEU A 133 -0.22 10.26 -1.03
N LEU A 134 0.89 9.71 -1.51
CA LEU A 134 1.51 8.53 -0.93
C LEU A 134 1.93 8.75 0.54
N LEU A 135 2.57 9.89 0.83
CA LEU A 135 3.00 10.23 2.18
C LEU A 135 1.82 10.48 3.12
N THR A 136 0.78 11.17 2.65
CA THR A 136 -0.40 11.45 3.46
C THR A 136 -1.16 10.17 3.79
N LEU A 137 -1.38 9.30 2.79
CA LEU A 137 -2.01 8.00 3.04
C LEU A 137 -1.19 7.15 4.01
N GLY A 138 0.13 7.12 3.85
CA GLY A 138 1.02 6.44 4.79
C GLY A 138 0.95 6.99 6.22
N LYS A 139 0.66 8.30 6.38
CA LYS A 139 0.44 8.91 7.69
C LYS A 139 -0.93 8.57 8.28
N LEU A 140 -1.96 8.53 7.43
CA LEU A 140 -3.34 8.26 7.83
C LEU A 140 -3.62 6.77 8.08
N SER A 141 -2.79 5.85 7.57
CA SER A 141 -2.87 4.40 7.82
C SER A 141 -2.41 4.02 9.24
N CYS A 142 -2.94 4.69 10.28
CA CYS A 142 -2.46 4.57 11.66
C CYS A 142 -3.44 3.90 12.63
N CYS A 143 -4.72 3.77 12.28
CA CYS A 143 -5.72 3.12 13.12
C CYS A 143 -6.88 2.55 12.30
N SER A 144 -7.64 1.61 12.90
CA SER A 144 -8.69 0.86 12.23
C SER A 144 -9.76 1.76 11.59
N SER A 145 -10.23 2.81 12.30
CA SER A 145 -11.27 3.71 11.76
C SER A 145 -10.84 4.47 10.50
N LEU A 146 -9.55 4.80 10.34
CA LEU A 146 -9.05 5.43 9.13
C LEU A 146 -8.79 4.40 8.02
N LEU A 147 -8.34 3.19 8.37
CA LEU A 147 -8.25 2.09 7.41
C LEU A 147 -9.61 1.70 6.83
N GLU A 148 -10.69 1.80 7.61
CA GLU A 148 -12.07 1.65 7.13
C GLU A 148 -12.44 2.75 6.12
N CYS A 149 -12.08 4.02 6.36
CA CYS A 149 -12.27 5.10 5.39
C CYS A 149 -11.50 4.83 4.09
N MET A 150 -10.25 4.36 4.17
CA MET A 150 -9.44 4.01 3.01
C MET A 150 -10.05 2.84 2.22
N SER A 151 -10.57 1.84 2.93
CA SER A 151 -11.24 0.67 2.33
C SER A 151 -12.53 1.11 1.62
N ALA A 152 -13.37 1.93 2.25
CA ALA A 152 -14.59 2.44 1.63
C ALA A 152 -14.35 3.20 0.30
N ALA A 153 -13.16 3.80 0.15
CA ALA A 153 -12.75 4.48 -1.08
C ALA A 153 -12.09 3.54 -2.13
N GLY A 154 -11.80 2.28 -1.78
CA GLY A 154 -11.16 1.31 -2.67
C GLY A 154 -9.63 1.44 -2.75
N VAL A 155 -8.98 1.99 -1.72
CA VAL A 155 -7.51 2.08 -1.66
C VAL A 155 -6.83 0.70 -1.66
N PRO A 156 -7.26 -0.30 -0.85
CA PRO A 156 -6.58 -1.60 -0.78
C PRO A 156 -6.53 -2.29 -2.15
N SER A 157 -7.68 -2.45 -2.80
CA SER A 157 -7.76 -3.06 -4.13
C SER A 157 -6.97 -2.30 -5.20
N THR A 158 -6.95 -0.96 -5.13
CA THR A 158 -6.16 -0.12 -6.03
C THR A 158 -4.66 -0.35 -5.84
N LEU A 159 -4.18 -0.41 -4.60
CA LEU A 159 -2.77 -0.65 -4.29
C LEU A 159 -2.32 -2.05 -4.75
N VAL A 160 -3.13 -3.08 -4.55
CA VAL A 160 -2.82 -4.44 -5.02
C VAL A 160 -2.77 -4.51 -6.55
N LYS A 161 -3.73 -3.88 -7.25
CA LYS A 161 -3.72 -3.82 -8.71
C LYS A 161 -2.49 -3.10 -9.24
N CYS A 162 -2.08 -2.00 -8.61
CA CYS A 162 -0.83 -1.32 -8.92
C CYS A 162 0.40 -2.22 -8.70
N LEU A 163 0.47 -2.92 -7.56
CA LEU A 163 1.57 -3.83 -7.25
C LEU A 163 1.73 -4.92 -8.32
N TYR A 164 0.61 -5.47 -8.81
CA TYR A 164 0.61 -6.47 -9.88
C TYR A 164 1.17 -5.90 -11.19
N ILE A 165 0.64 -4.78 -11.69
CA ILE A 165 1.10 -4.20 -12.95
C ILE A 165 2.52 -3.59 -12.85
N PHE A 166 3.02 -3.33 -11.63
CA PHE A 166 4.40 -2.89 -11.42
C PHE A 166 5.45 -3.97 -11.71
N LEU A 167 5.05 -5.24 -11.81
CA LEU A 167 5.92 -6.30 -12.33
C LEU A 167 6.37 -6.04 -13.77
N ASP A 168 5.58 -5.28 -14.54
CA ASP A 168 5.82 -4.96 -15.94
C ASP A 168 6.55 -3.63 -16.16
N LEU A 169 6.95 -2.92 -15.10
CA LEU A 169 7.62 -1.63 -15.23
C LEU A 169 8.95 -1.77 -16.00
N PRO A 170 9.28 -0.81 -16.89
CA PRO A 170 10.56 -0.84 -17.59
C PRO A 170 11.73 -0.63 -16.63
N VAL A 171 12.88 -1.21 -16.97
CA VAL A 171 14.14 -0.98 -16.26
C VAL A 171 14.52 0.49 -16.35
N VAL A 172 14.82 1.09 -15.20
CA VAL A 172 15.39 2.44 -15.10
C VAL A 172 16.91 2.36 -15.00
N LEU A 173 17.61 3.23 -15.73
CA LEU A 173 19.07 3.15 -15.88
C LEU A 173 19.83 4.28 -15.18
N THR A 174 19.18 5.40 -14.88
CA THR A 174 19.82 6.53 -14.20
C THR A 174 19.84 6.29 -12.69
N PRO A 175 20.94 6.61 -11.97
CA PRO A 175 21.01 6.45 -10.52
C PRO A 175 19.86 7.13 -9.77
N GLU A 176 19.44 8.32 -10.22
CA GLU A 176 18.31 9.07 -9.66
C GLU A 176 16.99 8.30 -9.78
N ALA A 177 16.63 7.84 -10.99
CA ALA A 177 15.43 7.04 -11.19
C ALA A 177 15.47 5.69 -10.43
N VAL A 178 16.63 5.06 -10.28
CA VAL A 178 16.79 3.84 -9.46
C VAL A 178 16.49 4.16 -7.99
N ASN A 179 16.99 5.29 -7.47
CA ASN A 179 16.71 5.74 -6.11
C ASN A 179 15.21 6.03 -5.94
N ASN A 180 14.60 6.78 -6.87
CA ASN A 180 13.16 7.07 -6.85
C ASN A 180 12.32 5.79 -6.85
N ARG A 181 12.66 4.82 -7.71
CA ARG A 181 11.99 3.52 -7.77
C ARG A 181 12.14 2.74 -6.45
N THR A 182 13.30 2.81 -5.82
CA THR A 182 13.56 2.17 -4.53
C THR A 182 12.76 2.83 -3.39
N GLN A 183 12.66 4.16 -3.40
CA GLN A 183 11.84 4.90 -2.43
C GLN A 183 10.35 4.63 -2.63
N LEU A 184 9.90 4.58 -3.88
CA LEU A 184 8.53 4.21 -4.25
C LEU A 184 8.22 2.82 -3.68
N GLN A 185 9.04 1.82 -3.99
CA GLN A 185 8.90 0.46 -3.47
C GLN A 185 8.72 0.45 -1.95
N ARG A 186 9.61 1.14 -1.23
CA ARG A 186 9.61 1.15 0.23
C ARG A 186 8.32 1.77 0.79
N LYS A 187 7.97 2.98 0.34
CA LYS A 187 6.80 3.70 0.86
C LYS A 187 5.49 3.03 0.45
N PHE A 188 5.42 2.51 -0.78
CA PHE A 188 4.27 1.79 -1.30
C PHE A 188 4.05 0.48 -0.52
N ALA A 189 5.09 -0.33 -0.35
CA ALA A 189 5.01 -1.57 0.41
C ALA A 189 4.66 -1.32 1.88
N GLN A 190 5.21 -0.28 2.51
CA GLN A 190 4.85 0.10 3.89
C GLN A 190 3.38 0.48 4.02
N LEU A 191 2.85 1.29 3.10
CA LEU A 191 1.43 1.67 3.10
C LEU A 191 0.55 0.42 2.95
N LEU A 192 0.81 -0.40 1.93
CA LEU A 192 0.00 -1.60 1.68
C LEU A 192 0.11 -2.60 2.85
N GLN A 193 1.28 -2.72 3.48
CA GLN A 193 1.45 -3.56 4.66
C GLN A 193 0.57 -3.11 5.83
N HIS A 194 0.53 -1.81 6.13
CA HIS A 194 -0.36 -1.28 7.17
C HIS A 194 -1.84 -1.45 6.82
N VAL A 195 -2.21 -1.27 5.55
CA VAL A 195 -3.58 -1.51 5.09
C VAL A 195 -4.00 -2.97 5.30
N CYS A 196 -3.09 -3.91 5.00
CA CYS A 196 -3.29 -5.35 5.20
C CYS A 196 -3.19 -5.81 6.67
N LEU A 197 -3.20 -4.89 7.64
CA LEU A 197 -3.49 -5.19 9.06
C LEU A 197 -4.98 -5.04 9.41
N SER A 198 -5.82 -4.63 8.45
CA SER A 198 -7.27 -4.52 8.61
C SER A 198 -7.99 -5.62 7.84
N SER A 199 -8.80 -6.43 8.52
CA SER A 199 -9.67 -7.41 7.87
C SER A 199 -10.66 -6.72 6.91
N VAL A 200 -11.15 -5.53 7.24
CA VAL A 200 -12.03 -4.74 6.35
C VAL A 200 -11.35 -4.42 5.01
N ALA A 201 -10.04 -4.19 5.01
CA ALA A 201 -9.30 -3.97 3.78
C ALA A 201 -9.21 -5.25 2.93
N VAL A 202 -9.04 -6.41 3.56
CA VAL A 202 -9.03 -7.71 2.87
C VAL A 202 -10.39 -8.03 2.27
N GLU A 203 -11.46 -7.81 3.02
CA GLU A 203 -12.83 -7.95 2.54
C GLU A 203 -13.09 -7.04 1.34
N GLU A 204 -12.61 -5.80 1.36
CA GLU A 204 -12.72 -4.91 0.20
C GLU A 204 -11.98 -5.46 -1.02
N MET A 205 -10.76 -5.97 -0.84
CA MET A 205 -9.99 -6.59 -1.93
C MET A 205 -10.67 -7.81 -2.52
N VAL A 206 -11.31 -8.63 -1.69
CA VAL A 206 -12.11 -9.78 -2.13
C VAL A 206 -13.30 -9.30 -2.97
N ASN A 207 -14.09 -8.35 -2.45
CA ASN A 207 -15.26 -7.79 -3.15
C ASN A 207 -14.89 -7.09 -4.47
N ALA A 208 -13.70 -6.51 -4.55
CA ALA A 208 -13.18 -5.84 -5.74
C ALA A 208 -12.42 -6.78 -6.72
N ASP A 209 -12.43 -8.09 -6.45
CA ASP A 209 -11.72 -9.14 -7.18
C ASP A 209 -10.21 -8.83 -7.35
N ALA A 210 -9.63 -8.17 -6.34
CA ALA A 210 -8.26 -7.71 -6.35
C ALA A 210 -7.32 -8.69 -5.66
N LEU A 211 -7.79 -9.45 -4.66
CA LEU A 211 -6.93 -10.33 -3.87
C LEU A 211 -6.17 -11.36 -4.71
N ARG A 212 -6.79 -11.94 -5.75
CA ARG A 212 -6.10 -12.85 -6.68
C ARG A 212 -4.89 -12.25 -7.37
N HIS A 213 -4.91 -10.94 -7.65
CA HIS A 213 -3.77 -10.25 -8.26
C HIS A 213 -2.57 -10.20 -7.32
N LEU A 214 -2.78 -10.19 -5.99
CA LEU A 214 -1.70 -10.26 -5.02
C LEU A 214 -1.04 -11.65 -5.01
N PHE A 215 -1.84 -12.72 -5.14
CA PHE A 215 -1.33 -14.09 -5.31
C PHE A 215 -0.51 -14.21 -6.59
N SER A 216 -1.05 -13.76 -7.74
CA SER A 216 -0.29 -13.73 -9.00
C SER A 216 0.98 -12.89 -8.87
N ALA A 217 0.92 -11.71 -8.24
CA ALA A 217 2.08 -10.84 -8.10
C ALA A 217 3.24 -11.47 -7.30
N ALA A 218 2.99 -12.51 -6.51
CA ALA A 218 4.00 -13.19 -5.70
C ALA A 218 4.74 -14.32 -6.44
N VAL A 219 4.22 -14.80 -7.58
CA VAL A 219 4.82 -15.90 -8.36
C VAL A 219 5.01 -15.60 -9.83
N ASP A 220 4.33 -14.59 -10.37
CA ASP A 220 4.40 -14.24 -11.77
C ASP A 220 5.84 -13.83 -12.15
N PRO A 221 6.30 -14.25 -13.36
CA PRO A 221 7.61 -13.88 -13.84
C PRO A 221 7.66 -12.37 -14.05
N CYS A 222 8.80 -11.78 -13.70
CA CYS A 222 9.07 -10.38 -13.97
C CYS A 222 10.55 -10.20 -14.30
N GLN A 223 10.91 -9.04 -14.86
CA GLN A 223 12.32 -8.70 -15.05
C GLN A 223 13.06 -8.69 -13.71
N LEU A 224 14.34 -9.04 -13.71
CA LEU A 224 15.17 -9.07 -12.49
C LEU A 224 15.16 -7.73 -11.74
N ALA A 225 15.12 -6.61 -12.49
CA ALA A 225 15.01 -5.28 -11.92
C ALA A 225 13.72 -5.06 -11.10
N ASN A 226 12.66 -5.84 -11.35
CA ASN A 226 11.37 -5.74 -10.68
C ASN A 226 11.16 -6.84 -9.63
N ALA A 227 12.14 -7.72 -9.37
CA ALA A 227 12.00 -8.83 -8.43
C ALA A 227 11.62 -8.36 -7.01
N PHE A 228 12.00 -7.14 -6.64
CA PHE A 228 11.61 -6.54 -5.36
C PHE A 228 10.09 -6.31 -5.23
N TRP A 229 9.35 -6.13 -6.32
CA TRP A 229 7.90 -6.00 -6.30
C TRP A 229 7.26 -7.34 -5.95
N ARG A 230 7.72 -8.43 -6.59
CA ARG A 230 7.32 -9.81 -6.25
C ARG A 230 7.61 -10.13 -4.78
N LYS A 231 8.82 -9.82 -4.31
CA LYS A 231 9.19 -9.94 -2.89
C LYS A 231 8.25 -9.16 -1.96
N SER A 232 7.89 -7.94 -2.35
CA SER A 232 6.92 -7.13 -1.61
C SER A 232 5.56 -7.83 -1.58
N SER A 233 5.07 -8.40 -2.68
CA SER A 233 3.83 -9.19 -2.74
C SER A 233 3.85 -10.37 -1.75
N CYS A 234 4.93 -11.15 -1.72
CA CYS A 234 5.10 -12.24 -0.75
C CYS A 234 5.01 -11.75 0.70
N MET A 235 5.66 -10.62 1.02
CA MET A 235 5.61 -10.02 2.35
C MET A 235 4.19 -9.54 2.73
N ILE A 236 3.45 -8.96 1.77
CA ILE A 236 2.06 -8.53 1.99
C ILE A 236 1.14 -9.75 2.20
N LEU A 237 1.32 -10.84 1.43
CA LEU A 237 0.58 -12.09 1.64
C LEU A 237 0.82 -12.66 3.04
N THR A 238 2.08 -12.72 3.49
CA THR A 238 2.43 -13.16 4.84
C THR A 238 1.78 -12.28 5.91
N THR A 239 1.80 -10.95 5.71
CA THR A 239 1.17 -10.00 6.65
C THR A 239 -0.34 -10.23 6.73
N LEU A 240 -1.01 -10.35 5.58
CA LEU A 240 -2.44 -10.61 5.50
C LEU A 240 -2.81 -11.94 6.16
N ALA A 241 -2.05 -13.00 5.86
CA ALA A 241 -2.25 -14.34 6.42
C ALA A 241 -2.30 -14.32 7.95
N GLN A 242 -1.34 -13.62 8.57
CA GLN A 242 -1.16 -13.57 10.02
C GLN A 242 -2.19 -12.71 10.76
N ASN A 243 -2.84 -11.77 10.07
CA ASN A 243 -3.61 -10.72 10.76
C ASN A 243 -5.07 -10.64 10.32
N CYS A 244 -5.40 -11.07 9.11
CA CYS A 244 -6.62 -10.60 8.45
C CYS A 244 -7.36 -11.67 7.63
N LEU A 245 -6.97 -12.94 7.70
CA LEU A 245 -7.77 -14.01 7.09
C LEU A 245 -9.12 -14.14 7.80
N THR A 246 -10.16 -14.21 6.98
CA THR A 246 -11.54 -14.45 7.41
C THR A 246 -12.09 -15.68 6.67
N ALA A 247 -13.22 -16.20 7.13
CA ALA A 247 -13.93 -17.25 6.41
C ALA A 247 -14.31 -16.80 4.98
N HIS A 248 -14.66 -15.52 4.78
CA HIS A 248 -15.00 -15.00 3.47
C HIS A 248 -13.78 -14.94 2.55
N SER A 249 -12.64 -14.45 3.03
CA SER A 249 -11.42 -14.41 2.21
C SER A 249 -10.90 -15.81 1.89
N VAL A 250 -10.99 -16.76 2.83
CA VAL A 250 -10.59 -18.15 2.60
C VAL A 250 -11.48 -18.80 1.54
N GLN A 251 -12.81 -18.60 1.65
CA GLN A 251 -13.74 -19.10 0.64
C GLN A 251 -13.47 -18.48 -0.74
N TYR A 252 -13.20 -17.18 -0.81
CA TYR A 252 -12.83 -16.53 -2.07
C TYR A 252 -11.56 -17.14 -2.67
N ILE A 253 -10.49 -17.32 -1.87
CA ILE A 253 -9.22 -17.91 -2.33
C ILE A 253 -9.45 -19.29 -2.95
N HIS A 254 -10.32 -20.11 -2.34
CA HIS A 254 -10.73 -21.39 -2.88
C HIS A 254 -11.51 -21.24 -4.20
N ASP A 255 -12.59 -20.44 -4.19
CA ASP A 255 -13.50 -20.29 -5.33
C ASP A 255 -12.79 -19.73 -6.57
N THR A 256 -11.76 -18.90 -6.39
CA THR A 256 -10.96 -18.33 -7.48
C THR A 256 -9.75 -19.18 -7.87
N GLY A 257 -9.52 -20.34 -7.23
CA GLY A 257 -8.41 -21.25 -7.57
C GLY A 257 -7.02 -20.69 -7.28
N CYS A 258 -6.91 -19.70 -6.38
CA CYS A 258 -5.66 -18.96 -6.13
C CYS A 258 -4.50 -19.90 -5.75
N ILE A 259 -4.75 -20.93 -4.94
CA ILE A 259 -3.71 -21.89 -4.51
C ILE A 259 -3.22 -22.74 -5.68
N SER A 260 -4.14 -23.25 -6.50
CA SER A 260 -3.81 -24.06 -7.67
C SER A 260 -2.98 -23.27 -8.68
N ASP A 261 -3.41 -22.05 -9.03
CA ASP A 261 -2.67 -21.16 -9.93
C ASP A 261 -1.27 -20.84 -9.38
N TYR A 262 -1.16 -20.61 -8.07
CA TYR A 262 0.11 -20.30 -7.42
C TYR A 262 1.11 -21.47 -7.51
N VAL A 263 0.65 -22.69 -7.26
CA VAL A 263 1.48 -23.90 -7.35
C VAL A 263 1.87 -24.19 -8.80
N GLU A 264 0.93 -24.08 -9.73
CA GLU A 264 1.20 -24.26 -11.17
C GLU A 264 2.29 -23.29 -11.65
N ARG A 265 2.21 -22.01 -11.25
CA ARG A 265 3.24 -21.01 -11.57
C ARG A 265 4.60 -21.38 -10.98
N LEU A 266 4.67 -21.89 -9.75
CA LEU A 266 5.92 -22.36 -9.14
C LEU A 266 6.54 -23.57 -9.86
N GLN A 267 5.71 -24.45 -10.43
CA GLN A 267 6.17 -25.59 -11.21
C GLN A 267 6.70 -25.18 -12.58
N GLN A 268 5.99 -24.28 -13.27
CA GLN A 268 6.30 -23.87 -14.63
C GLN A 268 7.45 -22.86 -14.71
N MET A 269 7.50 -21.93 -13.75
CA MET A 269 8.42 -20.81 -13.79
C MET A 269 9.68 -21.17 -13.00
N GLN A 270 10.82 -21.28 -13.69
CA GLN A 270 12.14 -21.45 -13.05
C GLN A 270 12.59 -20.12 -12.39
N LEU A 271 11.86 -19.71 -11.35
CA LEU A 271 12.25 -18.57 -10.53
C LEU A 271 13.64 -18.81 -9.92
N PRO A 272 14.43 -17.75 -9.66
CA PRO A 272 15.64 -17.86 -8.85
C PRO A 272 15.33 -18.52 -7.50
N LYS A 273 16.21 -19.40 -7.00
CA LYS A 273 15.96 -20.16 -5.75
C LYS A 273 15.53 -19.26 -4.57
N ALA A 274 16.14 -18.08 -4.44
CA ALA A 274 15.77 -17.12 -3.38
C ALA A 274 14.32 -16.62 -3.51
N ASP A 275 13.85 -16.37 -4.72
CA ASP A 275 12.50 -15.89 -4.99
C ASP A 275 11.47 -17.02 -4.79
N SER A 276 11.81 -18.24 -5.23
CA SER A 276 10.99 -19.44 -4.95
C SER A 276 10.83 -19.65 -3.45
N LEU A 277 11.89 -19.49 -2.66
CA LEU A 277 11.83 -19.63 -1.21
C LEU A 277 10.85 -18.63 -0.57
N GLU A 278 10.90 -17.36 -0.97
CA GLU A 278 9.97 -16.34 -0.47
C GLU A 278 8.52 -16.62 -0.88
N ALA A 279 8.31 -17.11 -2.10
CA ALA A 279 7.00 -17.51 -2.59
C ALA A 279 6.45 -18.72 -1.81
N PHE A 280 7.27 -19.72 -1.50
CA PHE A 280 6.87 -20.85 -0.65
C PHE A 280 6.57 -20.43 0.78
N ILE A 281 7.39 -19.54 1.39
CA ILE A 281 7.15 -19.04 2.75
C ILE A 281 5.78 -18.36 2.85
N SER A 282 5.46 -17.48 1.90
CA SER A 282 4.17 -16.78 1.89
C SER A 282 3.00 -17.73 1.62
N LEU A 283 3.15 -18.70 0.71
CA LEU A 283 2.14 -19.74 0.48
C LEU A 283 1.89 -20.58 1.75
N PHE A 284 2.94 -21.04 2.43
CA PHE A 284 2.77 -21.81 3.67
C PHE A 284 2.20 -21.00 4.80
N GLN A 285 2.49 -19.70 4.87
CA GLN A 285 1.84 -18.83 5.84
C GLN A 285 0.32 -18.78 5.59
N ILE A 286 -0.12 -18.60 4.33
CA ILE A 286 -1.54 -18.61 3.97
C ILE A 286 -2.18 -19.96 4.35
N LEU A 287 -1.56 -21.07 3.96
CA LEU A 287 -2.06 -22.41 4.25
C LEU A 287 -2.16 -22.65 5.76
N SER A 288 -1.08 -22.38 6.51
CA SER A 288 -1.02 -22.58 7.96
C SER A 288 -2.08 -21.76 8.69
N GLU A 289 -2.20 -20.48 8.41
CA GLU A 289 -3.16 -19.61 9.10
C GLU A 289 -4.60 -19.93 8.71
N SER A 290 -4.86 -20.25 7.43
CA SER A 290 -6.20 -20.63 6.96
C SER A 290 -6.72 -21.91 7.61
N CYS A 291 -5.85 -22.85 8.01
CA CYS A 291 -6.25 -24.10 8.66
C CYS A 291 -7.00 -23.91 9.97
N SER A 292 -6.77 -22.78 10.65
CA SER A 292 -7.53 -22.42 11.86
C SER A 292 -9.01 -22.11 11.57
N ILE A 293 -9.32 -21.82 10.29
CA ILE A 293 -10.66 -21.47 9.78
C ILE A 293 -11.25 -22.64 8.98
N SER A 294 -10.50 -23.21 8.04
CA SER A 294 -10.89 -24.31 7.16
C SER A 294 -9.67 -25.05 6.59
N SER A 295 -9.76 -26.38 6.42
CA SER A 295 -8.72 -27.17 5.76
C SER A 295 -8.73 -27.08 4.23
N GLN A 296 -9.73 -26.42 3.64
CA GLN A 296 -9.99 -26.45 2.20
C GLN A 296 -8.80 -25.98 1.35
N LEU A 297 -8.07 -24.95 1.79
CA LEU A 297 -6.90 -24.49 1.04
C LEU A 297 -5.73 -25.48 1.08
N LEU A 298 -5.62 -26.31 2.12
CA LEU A 298 -4.67 -27.44 2.13
C LEU A 298 -5.09 -28.52 1.15
N ASP A 299 -6.40 -28.79 1.04
CA ASP A 299 -6.93 -29.75 0.08
C ASP A 299 -6.67 -29.27 -1.37
N ASP A 300 -6.84 -27.97 -1.63
CA ASP A 300 -6.51 -27.34 -2.92
C ASP A 300 -5.00 -27.45 -3.22
N PHE A 301 -4.14 -27.21 -2.22
CA PHE A 301 -2.69 -27.38 -2.35
C PHE A 301 -2.31 -28.83 -2.67
N HIS A 302 -2.94 -29.80 -2.01
CA HIS A 302 -2.74 -31.21 -2.29
C HIS A 302 -3.18 -31.56 -3.72
N ALA A 303 -4.37 -31.11 -4.14
CA ALA A 303 -4.92 -31.36 -5.46
C ALA A 303 -4.09 -30.74 -6.59
N ALA A 304 -3.37 -29.65 -6.31
CA ALA A 304 -2.46 -28.97 -7.24
C ALA A 304 -1.03 -29.56 -7.26
N ASP A 305 -0.81 -30.76 -6.73
CA ASP A 305 0.52 -31.39 -6.60
C ASP A 305 1.53 -30.56 -5.77
N GLY A 306 1.02 -29.79 -4.80
CA GLY A 306 1.83 -28.91 -3.96
C GLY A 306 2.93 -29.63 -3.19
N TYR A 307 2.63 -30.81 -2.62
CA TYR A 307 3.62 -31.62 -1.90
C TYR A 307 4.73 -32.14 -2.80
N SER A 308 4.40 -32.57 -4.01
CA SER A 308 5.39 -32.98 -5.02
C SER A 308 6.26 -31.79 -5.41
N THR A 309 5.65 -30.63 -5.61
CA THR A 309 6.33 -29.38 -5.99
C THR A 309 7.38 -28.95 -4.96
N ILE A 310 7.03 -28.92 -3.67
CA ILE A 310 8.02 -28.60 -2.63
C ILE A 310 9.10 -29.68 -2.49
N THR A 311 8.73 -30.96 -2.60
CA THR A 311 9.69 -32.06 -2.51
C THR A 311 10.75 -31.92 -3.60
N ASP A 312 10.32 -31.64 -4.83
CA ASP A 312 11.19 -31.38 -5.96
C ASP A 312 12.09 -30.16 -5.74
N TYR A 313 11.57 -29.09 -5.13
CA TYR A 313 12.34 -27.90 -4.79
C TYR A 313 13.41 -28.15 -3.71
N LEU A 314 13.07 -28.88 -2.64
CA LEU A 314 13.97 -29.15 -1.53
C LEU A 314 15.08 -30.14 -1.89
N LEU A 315 14.83 -31.05 -2.84
CA LEU A 315 15.77 -32.09 -3.25
C LEU A 315 16.69 -31.69 -4.41
N LYS A 316 16.48 -30.53 -5.06
CA LYS A 316 17.28 -29.99 -6.18
C LYS A 316 18.08 -28.74 -5.80
#